data_AF-A0A1C3X093-F1
#
_entry.id   AF-A0A1C3X093-F1
#
_cell.length_a   1.000
_cell.length_b   1.000
_cell.length_c   1.000
_cell.angle_alpha   90.00
_cell.angle_beta   90.00
_cell.angle_gamma   90.00
#
_symmetry.space_group_name_H-M   'P 1'
#
loop_
_entity.id
_entity.type
_entity.pdbx_description
1 polymer ?
#
loop_
_entity_poly.entity_id
_entity_poly.type
_entity_poly.pdbx_seq_one_letter_code
_entity_poly.pdbx_strand_id
1 'polypeptide(L)'
;MSVSDLEGSGGPRKRSLYEELHGRLKAEILEGAVPEGIVLTEAALAGIVGSSRAPVRQALQMLVEDGLINRFDGRGFVVGSSGTPPRREKLADYLGKLIEADARPMFAWQALYENVERIVVYRSFFGRYRINENELARHFGVGRAVARDVLLKLETLGIIEKDDNFRWLIVPLDSQRIRDLYEVREQIEPIALSSALGGLSDDHIGMMLARLSTALADYPDVSASTMYELELDLHLRSLQACPNKEFLSILRRTHCILTLSKHVVGIRIKMPEYEPFLAEHIGVFEMMRRRDEEGLRKAMRNHIRNSEPNVQARATYIREHYQPDDYSFIA
;
A
#
# COMPACT_ATOMS: atom_id res chain seq x y z
N MET A 1 -30.14 -3.80 -51.28
CA MET A 1 -30.14 -4.32 -49.90
C MET A 1 -29.49 -3.25 -49.01
N SER A 2 -30.18 -2.90 -47.93
CA SER A 2 -30.02 -1.68 -47.12
C SER A 2 -28.83 -1.76 -46.16
N VAL A 3 -28.32 -0.58 -45.78
CA VAL A 3 -27.24 -0.28 -44.82
C VAL A 3 -27.73 -0.43 -43.36
N SER A 4 -28.58 -1.42 -43.06
CA SER A 4 -29.33 -1.47 -41.79
C SER A 4 -29.06 -2.67 -40.87
N ASP A 5 -28.02 -3.47 -41.12
CA ASP A 5 -27.76 -4.72 -40.34
C ASP A 5 -26.42 -4.75 -39.60
N LEU A 6 -25.83 -3.59 -39.25
CA LEU A 6 -24.58 -3.50 -38.47
C LEU A 6 -24.71 -2.73 -37.15
N GLU A 7 -25.92 -2.65 -36.59
CA GLU A 7 -26.11 -2.23 -35.19
C GLU A 7 -26.44 -3.45 -34.32
N GLY A 8 -25.49 -3.89 -33.49
CA GLY A 8 -25.79 -4.82 -32.40
C GLY A 8 -24.69 -5.82 -32.03
N SER A 9 -23.58 -5.36 -31.46
CA SER A 9 -22.90 -6.11 -30.39
C SER A 9 -21.95 -5.20 -29.61
N GLY A 10 -22.52 -4.23 -28.89
CA GLY A 10 -21.81 -3.62 -27.77
C GLY A 10 -21.56 -4.71 -26.72
N GLY A 11 -20.33 -5.23 -26.66
CA GLY A 11 -19.92 -6.13 -25.57
C GLY A 11 -20.24 -5.50 -24.20
N PRO A 12 -20.47 -6.32 -23.16
CA PRO A 12 -20.98 -5.82 -21.88
C PRO A 12 -20.11 -4.67 -21.37
N ARG A 13 -20.75 -3.49 -21.22
CA ARG A 13 -20.12 -2.27 -20.74
C ARG A 13 -19.55 -2.58 -19.34
N LYS A 14 -18.22 -2.54 -19.17
CA LYS A 14 -17.56 -2.69 -17.86
C LYS A 14 -18.19 -1.66 -16.91
N ARG A 15 -18.87 -2.13 -15.85
CA ARG A 15 -19.50 -1.26 -14.86
C ARG A 15 -18.45 -0.39 -14.19
N SER A 16 -18.78 0.87 -13.97
CA SER A 16 -17.91 1.79 -13.22
C SER A 16 -17.87 1.42 -11.73
N LEU A 17 -16.83 1.85 -11.01
CA LEU A 17 -16.68 1.54 -9.58
C LEU A 17 -17.88 2.00 -8.73
N TYR A 18 -18.49 3.14 -9.07
CA TYR A 18 -19.65 3.64 -8.34
C TYR A 18 -20.92 2.82 -8.66
N GLU A 19 -21.08 2.30 -9.89
CA GLU A 19 -22.19 1.41 -10.28
C GLU A 19 -22.10 0.06 -9.57
N GLU A 20 -20.88 -0.48 -9.41
CA GLU A 20 -20.67 -1.71 -8.67
C GLU A 20 -20.94 -1.51 -7.17
N LEU A 21 -20.39 -0.45 -6.58
CA LEU A 21 -20.62 -0.12 -5.18
C LEU A 21 -22.12 0.13 -4.90
N HIS A 22 -22.80 0.85 -5.79
CA HIS A 22 -24.25 1.07 -5.74
C HIS A 22 -25.01 -0.26 -5.76
N GLY A 23 -24.77 -1.11 -6.77
CA GLY A 23 -25.50 -2.38 -6.92
C GLY A 23 -25.32 -3.31 -5.72
N ARG A 24 -24.14 -3.27 -5.09
CA ARG A 24 -23.81 -4.12 -3.96
C ARG A 24 -24.39 -3.62 -2.64
N LEU A 25 -24.27 -2.32 -2.36
CA LEU A 25 -24.96 -1.72 -1.21
C LEU A 25 -26.48 -1.88 -1.32
N LYS A 26 -27.04 -1.75 -2.53
CA LYS A 26 -28.45 -2.00 -2.80
C LYS A 26 -28.85 -3.43 -2.44
N ALA A 27 -28.07 -4.43 -2.86
CA ALA A 27 -28.32 -5.83 -2.53
C ALA A 27 -28.31 -6.05 -1.01
N GLU A 28 -27.28 -5.58 -0.30
CA GLU A 28 -27.15 -5.78 1.15
C GLU A 28 -28.25 -5.06 1.96
N ILE A 29 -28.73 -3.90 1.48
CA ILE A 29 -29.89 -3.21 2.07
C ILE A 29 -31.18 -4.01 1.83
N LEU A 30 -31.41 -4.46 0.60
CA LEU A 30 -32.63 -5.20 0.23
C LEU A 30 -32.70 -6.59 0.88
N GLU A 31 -31.56 -7.24 1.06
CA GLU A 31 -31.43 -8.53 1.77
C GLU A 31 -31.46 -8.36 3.31
N GLY A 32 -31.49 -7.11 3.81
CA GLY A 32 -31.56 -6.79 5.24
C GLY A 32 -30.26 -7.01 6.01
N ALA A 33 -29.14 -7.26 5.32
CA ALA A 33 -27.82 -7.39 5.92
C ALA A 33 -27.29 -6.06 6.47
N VAL A 34 -27.68 -4.95 5.84
CA VAL A 34 -27.54 -3.59 6.40
C VAL A 34 -28.92 -3.16 6.91
N PRO A 35 -29.17 -3.20 8.23
CA PRO A 35 -30.48 -2.90 8.78
C PRO A 35 -30.95 -1.47 8.54
N GLU A 36 -32.27 -1.30 8.54
CA GLU A 36 -32.89 0.02 8.59
C GLU A 36 -32.40 0.82 9.82
N GLY A 37 -32.16 2.12 9.58
CA GLY A 37 -31.62 3.06 10.56
C GLY A 37 -30.10 3.17 10.54
N ILE A 38 -29.35 2.25 9.93
CA ILE A 38 -27.88 2.35 9.91
C ILE A 38 -27.40 3.60 9.17
N VAL A 39 -26.41 4.29 9.76
CA VAL A 39 -25.82 5.50 9.19
C VAL A 39 -24.66 5.16 8.24
N LEU A 40 -24.81 5.54 6.97
CA LEU A 40 -23.78 5.47 5.94
C LEU A 40 -23.06 6.81 5.82
N THR A 41 -21.73 6.81 5.96
CA THR A 41 -20.91 8.02 5.73
C THR A 41 -19.93 7.78 4.59
N GLU A 42 -19.67 8.82 3.79
CA GLU A 42 -18.65 8.76 2.72
C GLU A 42 -17.30 8.30 3.26
N ALA A 43 -16.90 8.77 4.44
CA ALA A 43 -15.60 8.45 5.03
C ALA A 43 -15.52 6.99 5.50
N ALA A 44 -16.55 6.47 6.17
CA ALA A 44 -16.57 5.07 6.60
C ALA A 44 -16.62 4.13 5.40
N LEU A 45 -17.48 4.41 4.41
CA LEU A 45 -17.56 3.60 3.19
C LEU A 45 -16.26 3.67 2.39
N ALA A 46 -15.66 4.85 2.21
CA ALA A 46 -14.35 4.99 1.57
C ALA A 46 -13.24 4.18 2.26
N GLY A 47 -13.24 4.17 3.60
CA GLY A 47 -12.32 3.35 4.39
C GLY A 47 -12.56 1.85 4.23
N ILE A 48 -13.82 1.42 4.20
CA ILE A 48 -14.22 0.01 4.05
C ILE A 48 -13.91 -0.52 2.65
N VAL A 49 -14.14 0.29 1.60
CA VAL A 49 -13.95 -0.12 0.21
C VAL A 49 -12.58 0.23 -0.37
N GLY A 50 -11.74 0.92 0.42
CA GLY A 50 -10.40 1.33 0.01
C GLY A 50 -10.36 2.28 -1.19
N SER A 51 -11.39 3.10 -1.40
CA SER A 51 -11.48 4.05 -2.53
C SER A 51 -11.48 5.51 -2.07
N SER A 52 -11.30 6.44 -3.01
CA SER A 52 -11.50 7.87 -2.74
C SER A 52 -12.98 8.17 -2.47
N ARG A 53 -13.27 9.33 -1.86
CA ARG A 53 -14.65 9.71 -1.51
C ARG A 53 -15.55 9.98 -2.73
N ALA A 54 -14.97 10.30 -3.89
CA ALA A 54 -15.72 10.67 -5.08
C ALA A 54 -16.63 9.55 -5.63
N PRO A 55 -16.15 8.33 -5.92
CA PRO A 55 -16.99 7.21 -6.37
C PRO A 55 -17.99 6.77 -5.29
N VAL A 56 -17.61 6.85 -4.00
CA VAL A 56 -18.51 6.54 -2.87
C VAL A 56 -19.68 7.51 -2.82
N ARG A 57 -19.43 8.82 -2.98
CA ARG A 57 -20.47 9.84 -3.03
C ARG A 57 -21.46 9.58 -4.16
N GLN A 58 -20.96 9.20 -5.33
CA GLN A 58 -21.80 8.92 -6.49
C GLN A 58 -22.68 7.69 -6.27
N ALA A 59 -22.15 6.62 -5.69
CA ALA A 59 -22.94 5.44 -5.32
C ALA A 59 -24.03 5.76 -4.29
N LEU A 60 -23.70 6.57 -3.26
CA LEU A 60 -24.68 7.02 -2.27
C LEU A 60 -25.78 7.87 -2.90
N GLN A 61 -25.45 8.73 -3.86
CA GLN A 61 -26.44 9.53 -4.57
C GLN A 61 -27.43 8.65 -5.35
N MET A 62 -26.94 7.60 -6.01
CA MET A 62 -27.80 6.63 -6.71
C MET A 62 -28.70 5.84 -5.74
N LEU A 63 -28.23 5.54 -4.53
CA LEU A 63 -29.06 4.90 -3.49
C LEU A 63 -30.16 5.83 -2.95
N VAL A 64 -29.91 7.14 -2.91
CA VAL A 64 -30.93 8.14 -2.59
C VAL A 64 -31.98 8.20 -3.69
N GLU A 65 -31.56 8.19 -4.95
CA GLU A 65 -32.45 8.15 -6.12
C GLU A 65 -33.30 6.87 -6.15
N ASP A 66 -32.73 5.74 -5.72
CA ASP A 66 -33.45 4.48 -5.53
C ASP A 66 -34.40 4.48 -4.31
N GLY A 67 -34.37 5.52 -3.47
CA GLY A 67 -35.19 5.62 -2.26
C GLY A 67 -34.79 4.68 -1.11
N LEU A 68 -33.60 4.08 -1.18
CA LEU A 68 -33.12 3.10 -0.19
C LEU A 68 -32.46 3.77 1.03
N ILE A 69 -31.96 4.99 0.85
CA ILE A 69 -31.34 5.78 1.90
C ILE A 69 -31.81 7.23 1.82
N ASN A 70 -31.80 7.92 2.95
CA ASN A 70 -32.21 9.33 3.05
C ASN A 70 -31.19 10.16 3.81
N ARG A 71 -31.16 11.47 3.55
CA ARG A 71 -30.41 12.40 4.42
C ARG A 71 -31.18 12.60 5.73
N PHE A 72 -30.47 12.84 6.81
CA PHE A 72 -31.04 13.16 8.14
C PHE A 72 -30.32 14.37 8.74
N ASP A 73 -30.82 14.88 9.87
CA ASP A 73 -30.17 15.95 10.65
C ASP A 73 -28.87 15.43 11.30
N GLY A 74 -27.82 15.39 10.49
CA GLY A 74 -26.50 14.89 10.83
C GLY A 74 -25.56 14.74 9.63
N ARG A 75 -24.41 14.08 9.84
CA ARG A 75 -23.45 13.79 8.76
C ARG A 75 -23.71 12.39 8.19
N GLY A 76 -24.00 12.31 6.90
CA GLY A 76 -24.17 11.06 6.16
C GLY A 76 -25.60 10.82 5.69
N PHE A 77 -25.93 9.55 5.50
CA PHE A 77 -27.22 9.06 5.04
C PHE A 77 -27.71 7.97 6.01
N VAL A 78 -29.01 7.79 6.13
CA VAL A 78 -29.65 6.74 6.93
C VAL A 78 -30.32 5.73 5.99
N VAL A 79 -30.14 4.44 6.25
CA VAL A 79 -30.83 3.38 5.50
C VAL A 79 -32.30 3.35 5.90
N GLY A 80 -33.20 3.29 4.93
CA GLY A 80 -34.65 3.33 5.13
C GLY A 80 -35.30 4.58 4.56
N SER A 81 -36.60 4.67 4.73
CA SER A 81 -37.45 5.76 4.24
C SER A 81 -37.22 7.10 4.97
N SER A 82 -37.78 8.17 4.42
CA SER A 82 -37.74 9.49 5.08
C SER A 82 -38.41 9.40 6.47
N GLY A 83 -37.71 9.88 7.50
CA GLY A 83 -38.17 9.81 8.90
C GLY A 83 -37.62 8.63 9.71
N THR A 84 -36.88 7.70 9.09
CA THR A 84 -36.22 6.61 9.83
C THR A 84 -35.17 7.17 10.81
N PRO A 85 -35.21 6.79 12.10
CA PRO A 85 -34.26 7.30 13.10
C PRO A 85 -32.85 6.72 12.90
N PRO A 86 -31.79 7.55 13.02
CA PRO A 86 -30.42 7.10 12.78
C PRO A 86 -29.86 6.25 13.93
N ARG A 87 -29.30 5.09 13.59
CA ARG A 87 -28.55 4.15 14.44
C ARG A 87 -27.07 4.23 14.11
N ARG A 88 -26.26 4.68 15.06
CA ARG A 88 -24.81 4.88 14.91
C ARG A 88 -24.03 3.66 15.39
N GLU A 89 -24.30 2.52 14.77
CA GLU A 89 -23.51 1.30 14.95
C GLU A 89 -22.34 1.28 13.95
N LYS A 90 -21.31 0.48 14.20
CA LYS A 90 -20.13 0.45 13.31
C LYS A 90 -20.53 -0.20 12.00
N LEU A 91 -20.44 0.55 10.91
CA LEU A 91 -20.82 0.08 9.58
C LEU A 91 -20.08 -1.20 9.15
N ALA A 92 -18.83 -1.38 9.60
CA ALA A 92 -18.05 -2.57 9.34
C ALA A 92 -18.70 -3.87 9.83
N ASP A 93 -19.54 -3.81 10.87
CA ASP A 93 -20.20 -4.97 11.47
C ASP A 93 -21.29 -5.57 10.55
N TYR A 94 -21.79 -4.79 9.57
CA TYR A 94 -22.86 -5.19 8.65
C TYR A 94 -22.37 -5.48 7.23
N LEU A 95 -21.20 -4.95 6.87
CA LEU A 95 -20.65 -5.08 5.51
C LEU A 95 -19.64 -6.24 5.39
N GLY A 96 -19.62 -7.20 6.33
CA GLY A 96 -18.74 -8.37 6.28
C GLY A 96 -18.86 -9.18 4.98
N LYS A 97 -20.07 -9.29 4.40
CA LYS A 97 -20.30 -9.96 3.10
C LYS A 97 -19.81 -9.16 1.88
N LEU A 98 -19.79 -7.84 1.98
CA LEU A 98 -19.17 -6.94 1.01
C LEU A 98 -17.65 -7.17 0.92
N ILE A 99 -17.05 -7.64 2.02
CA ILE A 99 -15.64 -8.02 2.12
C ILE A 99 -15.40 -9.47 1.65
N GLU A 100 -16.33 -10.40 1.93
CA GLU A 100 -16.10 -11.84 1.72
C GLU A 100 -16.58 -12.41 0.37
N ALA A 101 -17.66 -11.92 -0.25
CA ALA A 101 -18.32 -12.68 -1.34
C ALA A 101 -17.98 -12.27 -2.79
N ASP A 102 -17.17 -11.23 -3.00
CA ASP A 102 -16.64 -10.88 -4.34
C ASP A 102 -15.54 -9.81 -4.20
N ALA A 103 -14.47 -10.22 -3.56
CA ALA A 103 -13.25 -9.48 -3.26
C ALA A 103 -12.49 -8.93 -4.50
N ARG A 104 -13.08 -8.85 -5.69
CA ARG A 104 -12.30 -8.66 -6.92
C ARG A 104 -11.80 -7.24 -7.17
N PRO A 105 -12.49 -6.11 -6.89
CA PRO A 105 -11.93 -4.79 -7.22
C PRO A 105 -10.90 -4.27 -6.22
N MET A 106 -11.13 -4.45 -4.91
CA MET A 106 -10.22 -3.95 -3.86
C MET A 106 -8.91 -4.76 -3.83
N PHE A 107 -9.00 -6.07 -4.04
CA PHE A 107 -7.81 -6.92 -4.20
C PHE A 107 -7.21 -6.79 -5.59
N ALA A 108 -7.98 -6.50 -6.66
CA ALA A 108 -7.37 -6.22 -7.97
C ALA A 108 -6.54 -4.93 -7.94
N TRP A 109 -6.94 -3.88 -7.22
CA TRP A 109 -6.12 -2.67 -7.12
C TRP A 109 -4.85 -2.89 -6.30
N GLN A 110 -4.96 -3.59 -5.16
CA GLN A 110 -3.78 -3.94 -4.35
C GLN A 110 -2.86 -4.91 -5.09
N ALA A 111 -3.39 -5.97 -5.70
CA ALA A 111 -2.61 -6.91 -6.50
C ALA A 111 -2.03 -6.26 -7.76
N LEU A 112 -2.75 -5.32 -8.39
CA LEU A 112 -2.20 -4.52 -9.49
C LEU A 112 -1.04 -3.67 -8.98
N TYR A 113 -1.23 -2.95 -7.87
CA TYR A 113 -0.18 -2.14 -7.27
C TYR A 113 1.05 -2.99 -6.96
N GLU A 114 0.89 -4.12 -6.27
CA GLU A 114 2.00 -5.00 -5.93
C GLU A 114 2.72 -5.57 -7.16
N ASN A 115 1.97 -5.93 -8.21
CA ASN A 115 2.57 -6.39 -9.46
C ASN A 115 3.35 -5.29 -10.16
N VAL A 116 2.79 -4.08 -10.28
CA VAL A 116 3.47 -2.96 -10.93
C VAL A 116 4.66 -2.50 -10.10
N GLU A 117 4.53 -2.40 -8.78
CA GLU A 117 5.62 -2.09 -7.85
C GLU A 117 6.77 -3.09 -8.04
N ARG A 118 6.47 -4.40 -8.03
CA ARG A 118 7.47 -5.46 -8.24
C ARG A 118 8.21 -5.29 -9.56
N ILE A 119 7.47 -5.07 -10.64
CA ILE A 119 8.05 -4.90 -11.98
C ILE A 119 8.94 -3.65 -12.04
N VAL A 120 8.45 -2.53 -11.55
CA VAL A 120 9.12 -1.23 -11.66
C VAL A 120 10.34 -1.16 -10.73
N VAL A 121 10.24 -1.65 -9.48
CA VAL A 121 11.37 -1.75 -8.55
C VAL A 121 12.46 -2.63 -9.15
N TYR A 122 12.11 -3.80 -9.70
CA TYR A 122 13.09 -4.66 -10.35
C TYR A 122 13.73 -3.97 -11.58
N ARG A 123 12.93 -3.32 -12.42
CA ARG A 123 13.45 -2.58 -13.58
C ARG A 123 14.37 -1.41 -13.18
N SER A 124 14.18 -0.83 -12.00
CA SER A 124 15.01 0.27 -11.49
C SER A 124 16.47 -0.10 -11.26
N PHE A 125 16.82 -1.39 -11.10
CA PHE A 125 18.22 -1.83 -11.03
C PHE A 125 18.96 -1.60 -12.34
N PHE A 126 18.27 -1.68 -13.48
CA PHE A 126 18.88 -1.73 -14.81
C PHE A 126 18.96 -0.35 -15.48
N GLY A 127 18.47 0.69 -14.81
CA GLY A 127 18.59 2.06 -15.26
C GLY A 127 17.26 2.79 -15.34
N ARG A 128 17.27 3.85 -16.14
CA ARG A 128 16.14 4.77 -16.32
C ARG A 128 15.33 4.31 -17.53
N TYR A 129 14.04 4.11 -17.33
CA TYR A 129 13.10 3.69 -18.39
C TYR A 129 11.83 4.51 -18.32
N ARG A 130 11.15 4.66 -19.45
CA ARG A 130 9.86 5.34 -19.53
C ARG A 130 8.73 4.35 -19.29
N ILE A 131 7.72 4.77 -18.53
CA ILE A 131 6.46 4.03 -18.40
C ILE A 131 5.39 4.69 -19.28
N ASN A 132 4.73 3.89 -20.13
CA ASN A 132 3.57 4.31 -20.87
C ASN A 132 2.29 3.92 -20.12
N GLU A 133 1.59 4.90 -19.55
CA GLU A 133 0.36 4.72 -18.77
C GLU A 133 -0.75 4.01 -19.55
N ASN A 134 -0.91 4.29 -20.85
CA ASN A 134 -1.94 3.66 -21.68
C ASN A 134 -1.64 2.18 -21.94
N GLU A 135 -0.37 1.85 -22.18
CA GLU A 135 0.07 0.47 -22.35
C GLU A 135 0.01 -0.30 -21.03
N LEU A 136 0.32 0.36 -19.90
CA LEU A 136 0.20 -0.23 -18.57
C LEU A 136 -1.26 -0.62 -18.30
N ALA A 137 -2.19 0.31 -18.56
CA ALA A 137 -3.62 0.06 -18.42
C ALA A 137 -4.08 -1.13 -19.28
N ARG A 138 -3.62 -1.20 -20.54
CA ARG A 138 -3.94 -2.29 -21.46
C ARG A 138 -3.36 -3.62 -21.00
N HIS A 139 -2.09 -3.64 -20.58
CA HIS A 139 -1.37 -4.84 -20.13
C HIS A 139 -2.09 -5.53 -18.98
N PHE A 140 -2.58 -4.75 -18.01
CA PHE A 140 -3.30 -5.28 -16.85
C PHE A 140 -4.83 -5.32 -17.02
N GLY A 141 -5.36 -4.92 -18.18
CA GLY A 141 -6.80 -4.94 -18.46
C GLY A 141 -7.63 -3.95 -17.62
N VAL A 142 -7.01 -2.89 -17.11
CA VAL A 142 -7.59 -1.90 -16.19
C VAL A 142 -7.88 -0.56 -16.87
N GLY A 143 -8.67 0.30 -16.22
CA GLY A 143 -8.91 1.65 -16.71
C GLY A 143 -7.68 2.56 -16.54
N ARG A 144 -7.57 3.59 -17.40
CA ARG A 144 -6.47 4.57 -17.35
C ARG A 144 -6.35 5.30 -16.00
N ALA A 145 -7.48 5.62 -15.38
CA ALA A 145 -7.50 6.24 -14.05
C ALA A 145 -6.83 5.33 -13.00
N VAL A 146 -7.13 4.03 -13.01
CA VAL A 146 -6.54 3.06 -12.07
C VAL A 146 -5.04 2.92 -12.29
N ALA A 147 -4.60 2.83 -13.56
CA ALA A 147 -3.18 2.80 -13.90
C ALA A 147 -2.47 4.08 -13.41
N ARG A 148 -3.08 5.25 -13.60
CA ARG A 148 -2.57 6.53 -13.11
C ARG A 148 -2.47 6.58 -11.59
N ASP A 149 -3.45 6.09 -10.87
CA ASP A 149 -3.44 6.07 -9.40
C ASP A 149 -2.28 5.20 -8.86
N VAL A 150 -2.00 4.07 -9.51
CA VAL A 150 -0.84 3.23 -9.21
C VAL A 150 0.46 3.99 -9.46
N LEU A 151 0.59 4.68 -10.61
CA LEU A 151 1.79 5.47 -10.93
C LEU A 151 1.99 6.63 -9.95
N LEU A 152 0.93 7.37 -9.61
CA LEU A 152 0.98 8.42 -8.58
C LEU A 152 1.45 7.86 -7.24
N LYS A 153 0.98 6.66 -6.85
CA LYS A 153 1.44 6.02 -5.62
C LYS A 153 2.94 5.70 -5.66
N LEU A 154 3.43 5.12 -6.76
CA LEU A 154 4.86 4.84 -6.95
C LEU A 154 5.71 6.11 -6.95
N GLU A 155 5.18 7.22 -7.48
CA GLU A 155 5.82 8.53 -7.45
C GLU A 155 5.96 9.05 -6.01
N THR A 156 4.94 8.86 -5.16
CA THR A 156 5.04 9.24 -3.74
C THR A 156 6.12 8.48 -2.98
N LEU A 157 6.45 7.26 -3.43
CA LEU A 157 7.53 6.44 -2.87
C LEU A 157 8.88 6.72 -3.54
N GLY A 158 8.93 7.65 -4.50
CA GLY A 158 10.12 7.98 -5.27
C GLY A 158 10.53 6.91 -6.28
N ILE A 159 9.78 5.82 -6.46
CA ILE A 159 10.14 4.73 -7.37
C ILE A 159 10.12 5.23 -8.83
N ILE A 160 9.19 6.13 -9.14
CA ILE A 160 9.07 6.80 -10.43
C ILE A 160 8.99 8.32 -10.24
N GLU A 161 9.17 9.06 -11.31
CA GLU A 161 8.99 10.52 -11.36
C GLU A 161 8.41 10.94 -12.71
N LYS A 162 8.03 12.21 -12.83
CA LYS A 162 7.72 12.84 -14.12
C LYS A 162 8.92 13.63 -14.62
N ASP A 163 9.20 13.52 -15.91
CA ASP A 163 10.11 14.45 -16.61
C ASP A 163 9.44 15.80 -16.90
N ASP A 164 10.19 16.72 -17.50
CA ASP A 164 9.72 18.05 -17.90
C ASP A 164 8.54 18.01 -18.90
N ASN A 165 8.35 16.89 -19.58
CA ASN A 165 7.27 16.64 -20.52
C ASN A 165 6.11 15.85 -19.89
N PHE A 166 6.06 15.75 -18.56
CA PHE A 166 5.07 15.01 -17.79
C PHE A 166 4.98 13.51 -18.12
N ARG A 167 6.08 12.92 -18.58
CA ARG A 167 6.19 11.48 -18.86
C ARG A 167 6.71 10.76 -17.63
N TRP A 168 6.11 9.61 -17.34
CA TRP A 168 6.53 8.75 -16.24
C TRP A 168 7.88 8.10 -16.53
N LEU A 169 8.84 8.26 -15.63
CA LEU A 169 10.17 7.66 -15.68
C LEU A 169 10.44 6.84 -14.42
N ILE A 170 11.01 5.65 -14.59
CA ILE A 170 11.57 4.87 -13.50
C ILE A 170 12.83 5.56 -13.03
N VAL A 171 12.91 5.88 -11.73
CA VAL A 171 14.12 6.46 -11.15
C VAL A 171 15.07 5.30 -10.84
N PRO A 172 16.30 5.28 -11.40
CA PRO A 172 17.24 4.17 -11.18
C PRO A 172 17.57 4.00 -9.70
N LEU A 173 17.75 2.76 -9.24
CA LEU A 173 18.26 2.45 -7.91
C LEU A 173 19.74 2.06 -8.01
N ASP A 174 20.53 3.02 -8.50
CA ASP A 174 21.98 2.90 -8.62
C ASP A 174 22.68 3.05 -7.26
N SER A 175 23.99 2.78 -7.24
CA SER A 175 24.77 2.81 -6.00
C SER A 175 24.82 4.20 -5.36
N GLN A 176 24.77 5.29 -6.14
CA GLN A 176 24.78 6.64 -5.58
C GLN A 176 23.44 6.93 -4.90
N ARG A 177 22.34 6.63 -5.57
CA ARG A 177 21.02 6.85 -4.99
C ARG A 177 20.78 6.01 -3.74
N ILE A 178 21.27 4.76 -3.71
CA ILE A 178 21.20 3.94 -2.48
C ILE A 178 21.92 4.66 -1.33
N ARG A 179 23.14 5.18 -1.55
CA ARG A 179 23.86 5.98 -0.54
C ARG A 179 23.04 7.19 -0.07
N ASP A 180 22.56 7.99 -1.00
CA ASP A 180 21.81 9.22 -0.70
C ASP A 180 20.56 8.92 0.14
N LEU A 181 19.83 7.85 -0.20
CA LEU A 181 18.64 7.44 0.54
C LEU A 181 19.00 6.89 1.93
N TYR A 182 20.09 6.13 2.07
CA TYR A 182 20.56 5.66 3.38
C TYR A 182 21.06 6.80 4.27
N GLU A 183 21.70 7.83 3.70
CA GLU A 183 22.09 9.03 4.42
C GLU A 183 20.86 9.73 5.02
N VAL A 184 19.78 9.91 4.24
CA VAL A 184 18.52 10.48 4.74
C VAL A 184 17.95 9.63 5.88
N ARG A 185 17.94 8.30 5.72
CA ARG A 185 17.44 7.38 6.76
C ARG A 185 18.27 7.48 8.03
N GLU A 186 19.59 7.49 7.93
CA GLU A 186 20.51 7.56 9.06
C GLU A 186 20.32 8.85 9.88
N GLN A 187 20.08 9.97 9.21
CA GLN A 187 19.90 11.26 9.88
C GLN A 187 18.52 11.42 10.51
N ILE A 188 17.48 10.80 9.93
CA ILE A 188 16.09 11.07 10.31
C ILE A 188 15.46 9.93 11.13
N GLU A 189 15.60 8.67 10.72
CA GLU A 189 14.90 7.56 11.37
C GLU A 189 15.24 7.41 12.86
N PRO A 190 16.51 7.50 13.32
CA PRO A 190 16.81 7.41 14.75
C PRO A 190 16.09 8.47 15.59
N ILE A 191 16.00 9.69 15.07
CA ILE A 191 15.36 10.82 15.75
C ILE A 191 13.83 10.66 15.71
N ALA A 192 13.28 10.28 14.55
CA ALA A 192 11.86 10.07 14.38
C ALA A 192 11.34 8.92 15.27
N LEU A 193 12.09 7.82 15.33
CA LEU A 193 11.78 6.66 16.14
C LEU A 193 11.88 6.96 17.64
N SER A 194 12.95 7.64 18.06
CA SER A 194 13.08 8.15 19.42
C SER A 194 11.91 9.06 19.81
N SER A 195 11.50 9.97 18.93
CA SER A 195 10.36 10.86 19.15
C SER A 195 9.02 10.12 19.18
N ALA A 196 8.94 8.93 18.58
CA ALA A 196 7.74 8.11 18.54
C ALA A 196 7.50 7.31 19.84
N LEU A 197 8.50 7.20 20.73
CA LEU A 197 8.43 6.34 21.92
C LEU A 197 7.21 6.62 22.77
N GLY A 198 6.91 7.89 23.04
CA GLY A 198 5.78 8.28 23.89
C GLY A 198 4.42 7.83 23.34
N GLY A 199 4.30 7.53 22.04
CA GLY A 199 3.08 7.06 21.40
C GLY A 199 2.98 5.54 21.21
N LEU A 200 4.01 4.78 21.59
CA LEU A 200 4.05 3.32 21.46
C LEU A 200 3.79 2.66 22.82
N SER A 201 2.78 1.79 22.90
CA SER A 201 2.50 0.99 24.10
C SER A 201 3.51 -0.15 24.27
N ASP A 202 3.70 -0.59 25.52
CA ASP A 202 4.57 -1.74 25.82
C ASP A 202 4.05 -3.02 25.14
N ASP A 203 2.73 -3.19 25.04
CA ASP A 203 2.11 -4.32 24.33
C ASP A 203 2.46 -4.34 22.84
N HIS A 204 2.43 -3.18 22.16
CA HIS A 204 2.81 -3.10 20.75
C HIS A 204 4.30 -3.41 20.55
N ILE A 205 5.18 -2.91 21.43
CA ILE A 205 6.61 -3.23 21.38
C ILE A 205 6.84 -4.73 21.64
N GLY A 206 6.16 -5.30 22.64
CA GLY A 206 6.22 -6.72 22.98
C GLY A 206 5.77 -7.63 21.84
N MET A 207 4.71 -7.25 21.12
CA MET A 207 4.24 -7.96 19.93
C MET A 207 5.29 -7.97 18.81
N MET A 208 5.93 -6.83 18.53
CA MET A 208 6.99 -6.73 17.51
C MET A 208 8.23 -7.56 17.89
N LEU A 209 8.64 -7.52 19.16
CA LEU A 209 9.72 -8.36 19.69
C LEU A 209 9.42 -9.86 19.57
N ALA A 210 8.19 -10.27 19.88
CA ALA A 210 7.77 -11.67 19.77
C ALA A 210 7.83 -12.14 18.31
N ARG A 211 7.31 -11.34 17.37
CA ARG A 211 7.37 -11.65 15.93
C ARG A 211 8.80 -11.79 15.42
N LEU A 212 9.70 -10.90 15.83
CA LEU A 212 11.13 -10.98 15.50
C LEU A 212 11.79 -12.22 16.09
N SER A 213 11.47 -12.56 17.34
CA SER A 213 12.04 -13.73 18.03
C SER A 213 11.60 -15.04 17.37
N THR A 214 10.32 -15.15 16.99
CA THR A 214 9.81 -16.29 16.21
C THR A 214 10.54 -16.39 14.87
N ALA A 215 10.64 -15.29 14.12
CA ALA A 215 11.34 -15.30 12.83
C ALA A 215 12.83 -15.66 12.97
N LEU A 216 13.50 -15.22 14.03
CA LEU A 216 14.89 -15.58 14.28
C LEU A 216 15.06 -17.08 14.54
N ALA A 217 14.15 -17.68 15.32
CA ALA A 217 14.17 -19.12 15.61
C ALA A 217 13.88 -19.97 14.36
N ASP A 218 13.04 -19.48 13.45
CA ASP A 218 12.65 -20.17 12.23
C ASP A 218 13.62 -19.94 11.04
N TYR A 219 14.68 -19.12 11.22
CA TYR A 219 15.62 -18.82 10.15
C TYR A 219 16.51 -20.05 9.81
N PRO A 220 16.76 -20.37 8.51
CA PRO A 220 16.48 -19.59 7.30
C PRO A 220 15.11 -19.85 6.63
N ASP A 221 14.22 -20.64 7.23
CA ASP A 221 12.94 -21.06 6.63
C ASP A 221 11.82 -20.00 6.71
N VAL A 222 12.18 -18.75 7.03
CA VAL A 222 11.25 -17.63 7.09
C VAL A 222 10.86 -17.14 5.68
N SER A 223 9.56 -16.93 5.47
CA SER A 223 9.06 -16.42 4.19
C SER A 223 9.53 -14.99 3.90
N ALA A 224 9.73 -14.66 2.61
CA ALA A 224 10.07 -13.30 2.18
C ALA A 224 9.02 -12.26 2.59
N SER A 225 7.74 -12.64 2.59
CA SER A 225 6.65 -11.78 3.10
C SER A 225 6.79 -11.50 4.58
N THR A 226 7.11 -12.50 5.40
CA THR A 226 7.34 -12.29 6.84
C THR A 226 8.53 -11.35 7.06
N MET A 227 9.63 -11.55 6.35
CA MET A 227 10.81 -10.67 6.44
C MET A 227 10.46 -9.22 6.09
N TYR A 228 9.67 -9.02 5.02
CA TYR A 228 9.20 -7.68 4.64
C TYR A 228 8.28 -7.05 5.70
N GLU A 229 7.40 -7.84 6.31
CA GLU A 229 6.50 -7.36 7.36
C GLU A 229 7.25 -6.93 8.63
N LEU A 230 8.40 -7.55 8.93
CA LEU A 230 9.27 -7.15 10.05
C LEU A 230 10.02 -5.85 9.75
N GLU A 231 10.50 -5.67 8.51
CA GLU A 231 11.06 -4.40 8.04
C GLU A 231 10.04 -3.25 8.16
N LEU A 232 8.78 -3.50 7.79
CA LEU A 232 7.71 -2.53 7.92
C LEU A 232 7.36 -2.20 9.37
N ASP A 233 7.48 -3.16 10.29
CA ASP A 233 7.26 -2.89 11.72
C ASP A 233 8.21 -1.79 12.20
N LEU A 234 9.51 -1.96 11.97
CA LEU A 234 10.53 -1.02 12.44
C LEU A 234 10.52 0.30 11.65
N HIS A 235 10.64 0.22 10.33
CA HIS A 235 10.92 1.39 9.48
C HIS A 235 9.67 2.14 9.03
N LEU A 236 8.47 1.67 9.35
CA LEU A 236 7.23 2.33 8.98
C LEU A 236 6.24 2.42 10.14
N ARG A 237 5.82 1.29 10.71
CA ARG A 237 4.72 1.24 11.69
C ARG A 237 5.11 1.89 13.01
N SER A 238 6.28 1.59 13.56
CA SER A 238 6.78 2.24 14.77
C SER A 238 6.94 3.76 14.60
N LEU A 239 7.35 4.21 13.42
CA LEU A 239 7.48 5.63 13.10
C LEU A 239 6.15 6.36 13.01
N GLN A 240 5.01 5.69 12.80
CA GLN A 240 3.70 6.37 12.69
C GLN A 240 3.31 7.13 13.97
N ALA A 241 3.80 6.66 15.12
CA ALA A 241 3.65 7.33 16.41
C ALA A 241 4.51 8.60 16.54
N CYS A 242 5.41 8.88 15.60
CA CYS A 242 6.18 10.12 15.58
C CYS A 242 5.23 11.33 15.45
N PRO A 243 5.33 12.33 16.35
CA PRO A 243 4.50 13.52 16.29
C PRO A 243 4.87 14.42 15.11
N ASN A 244 6.13 14.42 14.68
CA ASN A 244 6.59 15.22 13.55
C ASN A 244 6.25 14.54 12.21
N LYS A 245 5.19 15.00 11.56
CA LYS A 245 4.73 14.45 10.27
C LYS A 245 5.64 14.81 9.10
N GLU A 246 6.49 15.83 9.22
CA GLU A 246 7.49 16.16 8.19
C GLU A 246 8.59 15.10 8.11
N PHE A 247 9.01 14.52 9.24
CA PHE A 247 9.91 13.36 9.21
C PHE A 247 9.32 12.20 8.41
N LEU A 248 8.04 11.88 8.63
CA LEU A 248 7.35 10.81 7.89
C LEU A 248 7.17 11.15 6.41
N SER A 249 7.01 12.43 6.08
CA SER A 249 6.93 12.91 4.70
C SER A 249 8.26 12.70 3.97
N ILE A 250 9.38 13.08 4.60
CA ILE A 250 10.72 12.92 4.05
C ILE A 250 11.08 11.44 3.88
N LEU A 251 10.84 10.63 4.92
CA LEU A 251 11.15 9.20 4.91
C LEU A 251 10.31 8.40 3.90
N ARG A 252 9.12 8.90 3.53
CA ARG A 252 8.25 8.20 2.57
C ARG A 252 8.95 7.85 1.25
N ARG A 253 9.86 8.71 0.77
CA ARG A 253 10.59 8.48 -0.49
C ARG A 253 11.73 7.46 -0.35
N THR A 254 12.18 7.16 0.87
CA THR A 254 13.23 6.15 1.13
C THR A 254 12.67 4.73 1.18
N HIS A 255 11.34 4.57 1.30
CA HIS A 255 10.67 3.28 1.38
C HIS A 255 10.88 2.39 0.15
N CYS A 256 11.28 2.94 -1.00
CA CYS A 256 11.67 2.15 -2.17
C CYS A 256 12.84 1.18 -1.88
N ILE A 257 13.68 1.47 -0.86
CA ILE A 257 14.70 0.53 -0.40
C ILE A 257 14.07 -0.68 0.30
N LEU A 258 12.99 -0.49 1.04
CA LEU A 258 12.33 -1.59 1.77
C LEU A 258 11.62 -2.54 0.80
N THR A 259 11.11 -2.02 -0.31
CA THR A 259 10.45 -2.82 -1.35
C THR A 259 11.43 -3.64 -2.17
N LEU A 260 12.73 -3.27 -2.23
CA LEU A 260 13.78 -4.10 -2.83
C LEU A 260 13.86 -5.47 -2.15
N SER A 261 13.93 -5.48 -0.81
CA SER A 261 14.03 -6.71 -0.04
C SER A 261 12.82 -7.62 -0.29
N LYS A 262 11.60 -7.04 -0.35
CA LYS A 262 10.34 -7.76 -0.68
C LYS A 262 10.39 -8.46 -2.03
N HIS A 263 10.86 -7.76 -3.07
CA HIS A 263 10.67 -8.18 -4.46
C HIS A 263 11.85 -8.95 -5.05
N VAL A 264 12.99 -8.98 -4.35
CA VAL A 264 14.23 -9.58 -4.84
C VAL A 264 14.65 -10.79 -3.99
N VAL A 265 14.72 -10.63 -2.66
CA VAL A 265 15.25 -11.64 -1.75
C VAL A 265 14.19 -12.70 -1.47
N GLY A 266 14.54 -13.98 -1.62
CA GLY A 266 13.60 -15.11 -1.51
C GLY A 266 12.70 -15.32 -2.73
N ILE A 267 12.79 -14.44 -3.75
CA ILE A 267 12.05 -14.55 -5.02
C ILE A 267 13.00 -14.79 -6.19
N ARG A 268 13.98 -13.89 -6.40
CA ARG A 268 14.97 -14.00 -7.49
C ARG A 268 16.35 -14.42 -7.00
N ILE A 269 16.72 -14.02 -5.79
CA ILE A 269 17.95 -14.43 -5.10
C ILE A 269 17.56 -15.32 -3.91
N LYS A 270 18.34 -16.38 -3.66
CA LYS A 270 18.18 -17.23 -2.48
C LYS A 270 18.24 -16.38 -1.20
N MET A 271 17.45 -16.75 -0.20
CA MET A 271 17.64 -16.20 1.15
C MET A 271 19.10 -16.43 1.60
N PRO A 272 19.73 -15.46 2.29
CA PRO A 272 21.05 -15.64 2.86
C PRO A 272 21.11 -16.86 3.80
N GLU A 273 22.30 -17.40 4.02
CA GLU A 273 22.48 -18.51 4.99
C GLU A 273 22.52 -18.02 6.45
N TYR A 274 22.82 -16.73 6.64
CA TYR A 274 22.87 -16.08 7.95
C TYR A 274 21.85 -14.96 8.03
N GLU A 275 21.20 -14.85 9.19
CA GLU A 275 20.15 -13.88 9.41
C GLU A 275 20.70 -12.43 9.31
N PRO A 276 20.18 -11.60 8.39
CA PRO A 276 20.88 -10.38 7.99
C PRO A 276 20.61 -9.17 8.87
N PHE A 277 19.53 -9.18 9.68
CA PHE A 277 19.12 -7.99 10.45
C PHE A 277 18.22 -8.27 11.65
N LEU A 278 17.73 -9.50 11.90
CA LEU A 278 16.71 -9.74 12.93
C LEU A 278 17.27 -9.46 14.32
N ALA A 279 18.50 -9.92 14.61
CA ALA A 279 19.18 -9.58 15.86
C ALA A 279 19.35 -8.06 16.06
N GLU A 280 19.64 -7.31 15.00
CA GLU A 280 19.77 -5.85 15.07
C GLU A 280 18.42 -5.19 15.39
N HIS A 281 17.34 -5.63 14.73
CA HIS A 281 15.98 -5.17 14.99
C HIS A 281 15.56 -5.48 16.43
N ILE A 282 15.84 -6.69 16.93
CA ILE A 282 15.59 -7.05 18.34
C ILE A 282 16.31 -6.09 19.27
N GLY A 283 17.59 -5.80 19.00
CA GLY A 283 18.35 -4.82 19.78
C GLY A 283 17.70 -3.44 19.81
N VAL A 284 17.20 -2.96 18.67
CA VAL A 284 16.48 -1.69 18.55
C VAL A 284 15.18 -1.69 19.36
N PHE A 285 14.35 -2.72 19.23
CA PHE A 285 13.11 -2.83 20.00
C PHE A 285 13.33 -3.05 21.49
N GLU A 286 14.42 -3.68 21.90
CA GLU A 286 14.83 -3.78 23.30
C GLU A 286 15.17 -2.42 23.91
N MET A 287 15.81 -1.52 23.14
CA MET A 287 16.01 -0.14 23.58
C MET A 287 14.67 0.60 23.72
N MET A 288 13.71 0.37 22.80
CA MET A 288 12.36 0.93 22.94
C MET A 288 11.66 0.43 24.20
N ARG A 289 11.73 -0.88 24.47
CA ARG A 289 11.11 -1.51 25.65
C ARG A 289 11.65 -0.92 26.95
N ARG A 290 12.95 -0.63 26.99
CA ARG A 290 13.62 0.03 28.13
C ARG A 290 13.40 1.54 28.18
N ARG A 291 12.76 2.10 27.15
CA ARG A 291 12.60 3.55 26.94
C ARG A 291 13.94 4.31 26.94
N ASP A 292 15.01 3.65 26.48
CA ASP A 292 16.34 4.24 26.36
C ASP A 292 16.46 4.99 25.04
N GLU A 293 16.18 6.29 25.06
CA GLU A 293 16.21 7.12 23.85
C GLU A 293 17.59 7.18 23.18
N GLU A 294 18.66 7.30 23.96
CA GLU A 294 20.01 7.44 23.41
C GLU A 294 20.53 6.10 22.89
N GLY A 295 20.31 5.02 23.66
CA GLY A 295 20.55 3.66 23.21
C GLY A 295 19.79 3.33 21.93
N LEU A 296 18.53 3.74 21.84
CA LEU A 296 17.70 3.55 20.64
C LEU A 296 18.25 4.29 19.43
N ARG A 297 18.59 5.58 19.58
CA ARG A 297 19.15 6.38 18.47
C ARG A 297 20.43 5.73 17.95
N LYS A 298 21.29 5.28 18.85
CA LYS A 298 22.54 4.59 18.50
C LYS A 298 22.28 3.25 17.81
N ALA A 299 21.40 2.41 18.37
CA ALA A 299 21.06 1.11 17.81
C ALA A 299 20.48 1.24 16.39
N MET A 300 19.54 2.18 16.21
CA MET A 300 18.91 2.43 14.91
C MET A 300 19.92 2.94 13.87
N ARG A 301 20.82 3.86 14.26
CA ARG A 301 21.88 4.36 13.38
C ARG A 301 22.82 3.25 12.93
N ASN A 302 23.24 2.39 13.86
CA ASN A 302 24.11 1.27 13.56
C ASN A 302 23.44 0.27 12.61
N HIS A 303 22.17 -0.06 12.85
CA HIS A 303 21.40 -0.94 11.97
C HIS A 303 21.33 -0.41 10.52
N ILE A 304 21.03 0.89 10.35
CA ILE A 304 20.98 1.53 9.03
C ILE A 304 22.34 1.45 8.32
N ARG A 305 23.42 1.78 9.02
CA ARG A 305 24.80 1.71 8.49
C ARG A 305 25.22 0.29 8.11
N ASN A 306 24.85 -0.70 8.91
CA ASN A 306 25.17 -2.10 8.64
C ASN A 306 24.35 -2.66 7.46
N SER A 307 23.14 -2.14 7.25
CA SER A 307 22.25 -2.59 6.18
C SER A 307 22.64 -2.06 4.79
N GLU A 308 23.23 -0.87 4.70
CA GLU A 308 23.55 -0.21 3.43
C GLU A 308 24.47 -1.07 2.52
N PRO A 309 25.63 -1.58 2.98
CA PRO A 309 26.52 -2.37 2.11
C PRO A 309 25.85 -3.63 1.59
N ASN A 310 24.99 -4.26 2.39
CA ASN A 310 24.25 -5.45 2.01
C ASN A 310 23.25 -5.16 0.88
N VAL A 311 22.55 -4.03 0.93
CA VAL A 311 21.64 -3.60 -0.13
C VAL A 311 22.41 -3.22 -1.40
N GLN A 312 23.54 -2.52 -1.28
CA GLN A 312 24.39 -2.20 -2.44
C GLN A 312 24.93 -3.47 -3.13
N ALA A 313 25.40 -4.45 -2.35
CA ALA A 313 25.91 -5.71 -2.88
C ALA A 313 24.82 -6.48 -3.63
N ARG A 314 23.60 -6.56 -3.08
CA ARG A 314 22.45 -7.19 -3.74
C ARG A 314 22.06 -6.48 -5.02
N ALA A 315 21.97 -5.14 -5.01
CA ALA A 315 21.65 -4.36 -6.19
C ALA A 315 22.68 -4.56 -7.31
N THR A 316 23.96 -4.62 -6.94
CA THR A 316 25.07 -4.90 -7.88
C THR A 316 24.99 -6.31 -8.43
N TYR A 317 24.76 -7.31 -7.58
CA TYR A 317 24.58 -8.69 -8.02
C TYR A 317 23.42 -8.84 -9.01
N ILE A 318 22.27 -8.20 -8.76
CA ILE A 318 21.14 -8.19 -9.71
C ILE A 318 21.52 -7.60 -11.06
N ARG A 319 22.21 -6.45 -11.06
CA ARG A 319 22.65 -5.79 -12.30
C ARG A 319 23.58 -6.67 -13.13
N GLU A 320 24.46 -7.41 -12.48
CA GLU A 320 25.50 -8.20 -13.13
C GLU A 320 25.02 -9.57 -13.60
N HIS A 321 24.08 -10.19 -12.89
CA HIS A 321 23.71 -11.60 -13.11
C HIS A 321 22.32 -11.82 -13.71
N TYR A 322 21.49 -10.78 -13.78
CA TYR A 322 20.12 -10.90 -14.28
C TYR A 322 19.88 -9.93 -15.43
N GLN A 323 18.80 -10.20 -16.17
CA GLN A 323 18.28 -9.29 -17.19
C GLN A 323 16.85 -8.89 -16.81
N PRO A 324 16.43 -7.67 -17.17
CA PRO A 324 15.07 -7.25 -16.90
C PRO A 324 14.10 -7.89 -17.90
N ASP A 325 12.92 -8.31 -17.40
CA ASP A 325 11.87 -8.84 -18.27
C ASP A 325 11.31 -7.73 -19.19
N ASP A 326 10.86 -8.12 -20.38
CA ASP A 326 10.26 -7.19 -21.34
C ASP A 326 8.77 -6.98 -21.06
N TYR A 327 8.39 -5.73 -20.86
CA TYR A 327 7.01 -5.31 -20.64
C TYR A 327 6.62 -4.27 -21.67
N SER A 328 5.47 -4.47 -22.31
CA SER A 328 4.94 -3.57 -23.37
C SER A 328 4.78 -2.11 -22.94
N PHE A 329 4.69 -1.87 -21.64
CA PHE A 329 4.51 -0.54 -21.06
C PHE A 329 5.81 0.12 -20.58
N ILE A 330 6.96 -0.54 -20.71
CA ILE A 330 8.27 -0.01 -20.31
C ILE A 330 9.16 0.10 -21.55
N ALA A 331 9.61 1.31 -21.84
CA ALA A 331 10.43 1.64 -23.01
C ALA A 331 11.74 2.34 -22.64
#